data_AF-A0A0F9FUC3-F1
#
_entry.id   AF-A0A0F9FUC3-F1
#
_cell.length_a   1.000
_cell.length_b   1.000
_cell.length_c   1.000
_cell.angle_alpha   90.00
_cell.angle_beta   90.00
_cell.angle_gamma   90.00
#
_symmetry.space_group_name_H-M   'P 1'
#
loop_
_entity.id
_entity.type
_entity.pdbx_description
1 polymer ?
#
loop_
_entity_poly.entity_id
_entity_poly.type
_entity_poly.pdbx_seq_one_letter_code
_entity_poly.pdbx_strand_id
1 'polypeptide(L)'
;MNEIKSVKGIILVEEHNIYCGFGSIIARIISENCAKMIKFIGVNDLFGQSGKRETLLNAYNLNEKEILRQVKNILNTSKFSE
;
A
#
# COMPACT_ATOMS: atom_id res chain seq x y z
N MET A 1 -14.01 2.44 10.66
CA MET A 1 -14.69 2.11 9.37
C MET A 1 -15.27 3.35 8.71
N ASN A 2 -15.85 4.28 9.46
CA ASN A 2 -16.36 5.54 8.92
C ASN A 2 -15.25 6.36 8.24
N GLU A 3 -14.05 6.35 8.83
CA GLU A 3 -12.84 6.99 8.32
C GLU A 3 -12.45 6.39 6.97
N ILE A 4 -12.43 5.07 6.87
CA ILE A 4 -12.12 4.30 5.65
C ILE A 4 -13.13 4.64 4.54
N LYS A 5 -14.41 4.78 4.89
CA LYS A 5 -15.46 5.15 3.92
C LYS A 5 -15.31 6.59 3.41
N SER A 6 -14.79 7.50 4.24
CA SER A 6 -14.62 8.92 3.89
C SER A 6 -13.45 9.22 2.94
N VAL A 7 -12.49 8.29 2.81
CA VAL A 7 -11.31 8.49 1.94
C VAL A 7 -11.53 7.97 0.52
N LYS A 8 -10.80 8.55 -0.45
CA LYS A 8 -10.85 8.12 -1.86
C LYS A 8 -10.19 6.77 -2.11
N GLY A 9 -9.15 6.45 -1.35
CA GLY A 9 -8.40 5.21 -1.46
C GLY A 9 -7.42 5.08 -0.30
N ILE A 10 -6.80 3.91 -0.20
CA ILE A 10 -5.98 3.50 0.92
C ILE A 10 -4.63 3.04 0.39
N ILE A 11 -3.55 3.43 1.07
CA ILE A 11 -2.20 2.96 0.80
C ILE A 11 -1.73 2.24 2.05
N LEU A 12 -1.39 0.96 1.92
CA LEU A 12 -0.84 0.13 2.98
C LEU A 12 0.67 0.05 2.78
N VAL A 13 1.42 0.49 3.79
CA VAL A 13 2.88 0.55 3.75
C VAL A 13 3.42 -0.36 4.84
N GLU A 14 4.23 -1.35 4.47
CA GLU A 14 4.86 -2.28 5.42
C GLU A 14 6.30 -2.59 5.02
N GLU A 15 7.22 -2.57 6.00
CA GLU A 15 8.60 -3.09 5.83
C GLU A 15 8.59 -4.64 5.92
N HIS A 16 7.73 -5.25 5.10
CA HIS A 16 7.47 -6.68 5.07
C HIS A 16 6.99 -7.07 3.66
N ASN A 17 6.88 -8.38 3.40
CA ASN A 17 6.26 -8.87 2.18
C ASN A 17 4.77 -8.45 2.12
N ILE A 18 4.35 -7.89 0.98
CA ILE A 18 2.96 -7.47 0.76
C ILE A 18 1.98 -8.67 0.74
N TYR A 19 2.49 -9.85 0.40
CA TYR A 19 1.73 -11.09 0.37
C TYR A 19 1.64 -11.69 1.77
N CYS A 20 0.42 -11.97 2.21
CA CYS A 20 0.13 -12.55 3.53
C CYS A 20 0.62 -11.71 4.72
N GLY A 21 1.03 -10.46 4.49
CA GLY A 21 1.47 -9.51 5.52
C GLY A 21 0.32 -8.77 6.20
N PHE A 22 0.66 -7.69 6.90
CA PHE A 22 -0.30 -6.84 7.59
C PHE A 22 -1.32 -6.27 6.60
N GLY A 23 -0.85 -5.79 5.45
CA GLY A 23 -1.72 -5.20 4.45
C GLY A 23 -2.76 -6.20 3.94
N SER A 24 -2.41 -7.47 3.79
CA SER A 24 -3.33 -8.52 3.32
C SER A 24 -4.50 -8.73 4.29
N ILE A 25 -4.23 -8.69 5.60
CA ILE A 25 -5.27 -8.79 6.64
C ILE A 25 -6.21 -7.59 6.59
N ILE A 26 -5.65 -6.38 6.49
CA ILE A 26 -6.45 -5.15 6.40
C ILE A 26 -7.28 -5.12 5.12
N ALA A 27 -6.71 -5.56 3.99
CA ALA A 27 -7.43 -5.63 2.72
C ALA A 27 -8.62 -6.59 2.79
N ARG A 28 -8.49 -7.73 3.48
CA ARG A 28 -9.61 -8.63 3.76
C ARG A 28 -10.73 -7.91 4.53
N ILE A 29 -10.40 -7.28 5.66
CA ILE A 29 -11.37 -6.57 6.49
C ILE A 29 -12.09 -5.47 5.68
N ILE A 30 -11.34 -4.71 4.88
CA ILE A 30 -11.94 -3.68 4.02
C ILE A 30 -12.86 -4.32 2.98
N SER A 31 -12.43 -5.38 2.31
CA SER A 31 -13.24 -6.06 1.28
C SER A 31 -14.57 -6.60 1.80
N GLU A 32 -14.61 -7.06 3.06
CA GLU A 32 -15.83 -7.55 3.73
C GLU A 32 -16.78 -6.41 4.14
N ASN A 33 -16.30 -5.17 4.29
CA ASN A 33 -17.07 -4.05 4.88
C ASN A 33 -17.38 -2.89 3.92
N CYS A 34 -16.50 -2.61 2.95
CA CYS A 34 -16.66 -1.55 1.96
C CYS A 34 -15.65 -1.68 0.81
N ALA A 35 -16.14 -1.63 -0.43
CA ALA A 35 -15.25 -1.58 -1.59
C ALA A 35 -14.51 -0.24 -1.63
N LYS A 36 -13.19 -0.28 -1.42
CA LYS A 36 -12.27 0.85 -1.58
C LYS A 36 -11.06 0.42 -2.39
N MET A 37 -10.51 1.34 -3.16
CA MET A 37 -9.23 1.11 -3.84
C MET A 37 -8.11 1.03 -2.81
N ILE A 38 -7.31 -0.03 -2.88
CA ILE A 38 -6.15 -0.27 -2.02
C ILE A 38 -4.89 -0.36 -2.90
N LYS A 39 -3.81 0.29 -2.45
CA LYS A 39 -2.46 0.14 -2.99
C LYS A 39 -1.53 -0.39 -1.89
N PHE A 40 -0.56 -1.21 -2.27
CA PHE A 40 0.42 -1.79 -1.35
C PHE A 40 1.80 -1.25 -1.67
N ILE A 41 2.56 -0.93 -0.63
CA ILE A 41 3.98 -0.57 -0.69
C ILE A 41 4.70 -1.43 0.34
N GLY A 42 5.60 -2.28 -0.13
CA GLY A 42 6.33 -3.25 0.68
C GLY A 42 7.23 -4.10 -0.20
N VAL A 43 7.76 -5.17 0.39
CA VAL A 43 8.62 -6.12 -0.33
C VAL A 43 7.76 -6.99 -1.26
N ASN A 44 8.09 -7.01 -2.55
CA ASN A 44 7.34 -7.76 -3.55
C ASN A 44 7.98 -9.14 -3.80
N ASP A 45 7.81 -10.06 -2.86
CA ASP A 45 8.33 -11.43 -2.95
C ASP A 45 9.84 -11.52 -3.28
N LEU A 46 10.64 -10.82 -2.48
CA LEU A 46 12.10 -10.81 -2.59
C LEU A 46 12.72 -11.26 -1.28
N PHE A 47 13.87 -11.93 -1.39
CA PHE A 47 14.69 -12.26 -0.23
C PHE A 47 15.28 -11.00 0.44
N GLY A 48 15.59 -11.14 1.72
CA GLY A 48 16.32 -10.13 2.48
C GLY A 48 17.73 -9.93 1.93
N GLN A 49 18.22 -8.71 2.03
CA GLN A 49 19.55 -8.31 1.58
C GLN A 49 20.31 -7.64 2.74
N SER A 50 21.64 -7.76 2.72
CA SER A 50 22.50 -7.03 3.64
C SER A 50 22.87 -5.67 3.06
N GLY A 51 22.79 -4.61 3.87
CA GLY A 51 23.11 -3.27 3.42
C GLY A 51 22.67 -2.22 4.42
N LYS A 52 22.90 -0.94 4.08
CA LYS A 52 22.39 0.18 4.87
C LYS A 52 20.87 0.24 4.74
N ARG A 53 20.18 0.47 5.86
CA ARG A 53 18.71 0.55 5.94
C ARG A 53 18.12 1.43 4.83
N GLU A 54 18.62 2.64 4.66
CA GLU A 54 18.10 3.59 3.67
C GLU A 54 18.26 3.09 2.23
N THR A 55 19.38 2.44 1.90
CA THR A 55 19.60 1.83 0.59
C THR A 55 18.62 0.68 0.35
N LEU A 56 18.41 -0.16 1.36
CA LEU A 56 17.47 -1.28 1.28
C LEU A 56 16.02 -0.81 1.14
N LEU A 57 15.59 0.18 1.93
CA LEU A 57 14.26 0.77 1.82
C LEU A 57 14.02 1.32 0.41
N ASN A 58 14.99 2.02 -0.17
CA ASN A 58 14.90 2.48 -1.55
C ASN A 58 14.81 1.32 -2.56
N ALA A 59 15.62 0.26 -2.38
CA ALA A 59 15.59 -0.92 -3.24
C ALA A 59 14.23 -1.66 -3.19
N TYR A 60 13.56 -1.64 -2.04
CA TYR A 60 12.22 -2.21 -1.86
C TYR A 60 11.08 -1.22 -2.13
N ASN A 61 11.36 -0.05 -2.72
CA ASN A 61 10.38 1.01 -2.99
C ASN A 61 9.66 1.54 -1.73
N LEU A 62 10.23 1.33 -0.54
CA LEU A 62 9.74 1.86 0.74
C LEU A 62 10.29 3.27 0.97
N ASN A 63 9.93 4.19 0.08
CA ASN A 63 10.41 5.57 0.13
C ASN A 63 9.28 6.58 -0.19
N GLU A 64 9.53 7.84 0.15
CA GLU A 64 8.56 8.93 -0.03
C GLU A 64 8.11 9.09 -1.49
N LYS A 65 9.02 8.90 -2.46
CA LYS A 65 8.71 9.06 -3.88
C LYS A 65 7.66 8.04 -4.33
N GLU A 66 7.77 6.80 -3.87
CA GLU A 66 6.79 5.76 -4.16
C GLU A 66 5.44 6.07 -3.51
N ILE A 67 5.42 6.52 -2.25
CA ILE A 67 4.19 6.93 -1.56
C ILE A 67 3.48 8.04 -2.35
N LEU A 68 4.20 9.10 -2.72
CA LEU A 68 3.66 10.21 -3.50
C LEU A 68 3.14 9.76 -4.87
N ARG A 69 3.84 8.83 -5.53
CA ARG A 69 3.38 8.26 -6.81
C ARG A 69 2.05 7.54 -6.65
N GLN A 70 1.90 6.72 -5.60
CA GLN A 70 0.65 5.99 -5.35
C GLN A 70 -0.49 6.92 -4.93
N VAL A 71 -0.21 7.97 -4.16
CA VAL A 71 -1.21 9.01 -3.83
C VAL A 71 -1.73 9.65 -5.12
N LYS A 72 -0.85 10.09 -6.02
CA LYS A 72 -1.24 10.68 -7.31
C LYS A 72 -2.05 9.70 -8.16
N ASN A 73 -1.66 8.42 -8.20
CA ASN A 73 -2.43 7.38 -8.91
C ASN A 73 -3.86 7.25 -8.37
N ILE A 74 -4.03 7.26 -7.05
CA ILE A 74 -5.34 7.20 -6.40
C ILE A 74 -6.17 8.44 -6.75
N LEU A 75 -5.57 9.63 -6.67
CA LEU A 75 -6.28 10.88 -6.93
C LEU A 75 -6.68 11.04 -8.40
N ASN A 76 -5.86 10.55 -9.34
CA ASN A 76 -6.11 10.67 -10.78
C ASN A 76 -7.00 9.54 -11.35
N THR A 77 -7.27 8.49 -10.59
CA THR A 77 -8.16 7.41 -11.04
C THR A 77 -9.63 7.82 -10.92
N SER A 78 -10.38 7.62 -12.01
CA SER A 78 -11.84 7.83 -12.12
C SER A 78 -12.67 6.56 -12.00
N LYS A 79 -12.04 5.37 -11.83
CA LYS A 79 -12.70 4.05 -11.90
C LYS A 79 -13.65 3.66 -10.75
N PHE A 80 -13.89 4.54 -9.77
CA PHE A 80 -14.77 4.26 -8.61
C PHE A 80 -15.74 5.42 -8.31
N SER A 81 -16.16 6.16 -9.35
CA SER A 81 -17.35 7.01 -9.25
C SER A 81 -18.58 6.14 -9.49
N GLU A 82 -19.32 5.90 -8.39
CA GLU A 82 -20.67 5.33 -8.21
C GLU A 82 -21.16 4.25 -9.19
#